data_AF-A0A1F8PYU7-F1
#
_entry.id   AF-A0A1F8PYU7-F1
#
_cell.length_a   1.000
_cell.length_b   1.000
_cell.length_c   1.000
_cell.angle_alpha   90.00
_cell.angle_beta   90.00
_cell.angle_gamma   90.00
#
_symmetry.space_group_name_H-M   'P 1'
#
loop_
_entity.id
_entity.type
_entity.pdbx_description
1 polymer ?
#
loop_
_entity_poly.entity_id
_entity_poly.type
_entity_poly.pdbx_seq_one_letter_code
_entity_poly.pdbx_strand_id
1 'polypeptide(L)'
;MEAIRAQINKNPLITGAIAGAIIGLIFGLIFGWVIWPVEYIGAYPRDLVYEQKVEYMRKSIEAYGYTKDAAQAKLRYDSLEEGDQILTEIVQNPGTLPPSLILEYSTAVTGTQAVGSPLTPIPGTPPVTQGVEATLGVPASGTVEEEPQEERSLLSILLPVLCVLLLAIAGVLAWLFIQRSRKSSGEETTPVVQAPDTVRSATWTDYSTPGVESPIAQFLASYKVGDDLFDDSFSIDSPSGEFLGECGVGISDTIGVGDPKKVTAFEVWLFDKNDIQTVTKVVMSAHAFNNLAIRQRLEAKGEPVMSEPNAEIILDTQTLQLVGRVVDVSYGQGAAPDESYFDSFILELSVWPK
;
A
#
# COMPACT_ATOMS: atom_id res chain seq x y z
N MET A 1 -14.72 23.35 23.19
CA MET A 1 -14.50 24.75 22.76
C MET A 1 -13.63 25.55 23.75
N GLU A 2 -13.85 25.46 25.06
CA GLU A 2 -13.06 26.22 26.05
C GLU A 2 -11.60 25.74 26.21
N ALA A 3 -11.35 24.43 26.19
CA ALA A 3 -9.99 23.87 26.23
C ALA A 3 -9.14 24.28 25.01
N ILE A 4 -9.76 24.29 23.82
CA ILE A 4 -9.13 24.75 22.58
C ILE A 4 -8.77 26.24 22.68
N ARG A 5 -9.69 27.08 23.18
CA ARG A 5 -9.43 28.52 23.38
C ARG A 5 -8.29 28.78 24.38
N ALA A 6 -8.19 27.99 25.45
CA ALA A 6 -7.12 28.11 26.44
C ALA A 6 -5.74 27.72 25.89
N GLN A 7 -5.67 26.77 24.95
CA GLN A 7 -4.44 26.36 24.28
C GLN A 7 -4.01 27.36 23.19
N ILE A 8 -4.97 27.94 22.47
CA ILE A 8 -4.74 28.99 21.44
C ILE A 8 -4.06 30.23 22.05
N ASN A 9 -4.48 30.64 23.25
CA ASN A 9 -3.92 31.83 23.91
C ASN A 9 -2.54 31.60 24.55
N LYS A 10 -2.14 30.34 24.80
CA LYS A 10 -0.84 30.04 25.39
C LYS A 10 0.30 30.18 24.38
N ASN A 11 0.09 29.76 23.13
CA ASN A 11 1.10 29.82 22.05
C ASN A 11 0.46 30.22 20.70
N PRO A 12 0.09 31.50 20.50
CA PRO A 12 -0.64 31.95 19.30
C PRO A 12 0.12 31.71 17.99
N LEU A 13 1.45 31.64 18.05
CA LEU A 13 2.31 31.32 16.91
C LEU A 13 2.22 29.86 16.46
N ILE A 14 2.22 28.91 17.41
CA ILE A 14 2.15 27.47 17.10
C ILE A 14 0.75 27.13 16.58
N THR A 15 -0.28 27.69 17.19
CA THR A 15 -1.65 27.55 16.70
C THR A 15 -1.81 28.15 15.30
N GLY A 16 -1.24 29.33 15.04
CA GLY A 16 -1.26 29.95 13.71
C GLY A 16 -0.57 29.09 12.65
N ALA A 17 0.56 28.46 13.00
CA ALA A 17 1.29 27.57 12.11
C ALA A 17 0.48 26.30 11.77
N ILE A 18 -0.13 25.66 12.78
CA ILE A 18 -0.95 24.45 12.59
C ILE A 18 -2.19 24.77 11.76
N ALA A 19 -2.88 25.87 12.07
CA ALA A 19 -4.05 26.30 11.30
C ALA A 19 -3.67 26.62 9.84
N GLY A 20 -2.54 27.29 9.62
CA GLY A 20 -2.02 27.56 8.28
C GLY A 20 -1.68 26.30 7.49
N ALA A 21 -1.06 25.30 8.13
CA ALA A 21 -0.75 24.02 7.50
C ALA A 21 -2.01 23.25 7.09
N ILE A 22 -3.02 23.20 7.97
CA ILE A 22 -4.30 22.53 7.68
C ILE A 22 -5.02 23.23 6.53
N ILE A 23 -5.07 24.56 6.55
CA ILE A 23 -5.69 25.35 5.48
C ILE A 23 -4.95 25.12 4.16
N GLY A 24 -3.61 25.15 4.17
CA GLY A 24 -2.80 24.89 2.99
C GLY A 24 -3.03 23.50 2.40
N LEU A 25 -3.13 22.47 3.23
CA LEU A 25 -3.42 21.10 2.79
C LEU A 25 -4.82 21.00 2.17
N ILE A 26 -5.83 21.60 2.79
CA ILE A 26 -7.19 21.63 2.24
C ILE A 26 -7.22 22.33 0.89
N PHE A 27 -6.55 23.47 0.75
CA PHE A 27 -6.45 24.19 -0.53
C PHE A 27 -5.71 23.37 -1.58
N GLY A 28 -4.61 22.71 -1.22
CA GLY A 28 -3.87 21.81 -2.12
C GLY A 28 -4.73 20.64 -2.60
N LEU A 29 -5.50 20.02 -1.71
CA LEU A 29 -6.41 18.93 -2.05
C LEU A 29 -7.53 19.39 -2.99
N ILE A 30 -8.17 20.52 -2.69
CA ILE A 30 -9.22 21.09 -3.55
C ILE A 30 -8.64 21.43 -4.92
N PHE A 31 -7.44 22.00 -4.98
CA PHE A 31 -6.79 22.32 -6.25
C PHE A 31 -6.51 21.06 -7.07
N GLY A 32 -5.92 20.03 -6.46
CA GLY A 32 -5.58 18.77 -7.13
C GLY A 32 -6.76 17.86 -7.49
N TRP A 33 -7.97 18.13 -6.97
CA TRP A 33 -9.16 17.32 -7.28
C TRP A 33 -10.24 18.07 -8.06
N VAL A 34 -10.39 19.38 -7.84
CA VAL A 34 -11.46 20.20 -8.46
C VAL A 34 -10.93 21.00 -9.65
N ILE A 35 -9.75 21.60 -9.52
CA ILE A 35 -9.18 22.47 -10.56
C ILE A 35 -8.38 21.64 -11.57
N TRP A 36 -7.67 20.62 -11.10
CA TRP A 36 -6.88 19.72 -11.93
C TRP A 36 -7.17 18.26 -11.58
N PRO A 37 -8.34 17.72 -11.96
CA PRO A 37 -8.64 16.32 -11.72
C PRO A 37 -7.63 15.42 -12.43
N VAL A 38 -7.27 14.30 -11.80
CA VAL A 38 -6.45 13.26 -12.42
C VAL A 38 -7.33 12.49 -13.40
N GLU A 39 -7.07 12.65 -14.69
CA GLU A 39 -7.67 11.82 -15.73
C GLU A 39 -6.82 10.56 -15.92
N TYR A 40 -7.43 9.39 -15.72
CA TYR A 40 -6.80 8.11 -16.07
C TYR A 40 -6.92 7.91 -17.58
N ILE A 41 -5.95 8.42 -18.32
CA ILE A 41 -5.78 8.17 -19.75
C ILE A 41 -4.90 6.92 -19.90
N GLY A 42 -5.27 5.97 -20.76
CA GLY A 42 -4.37 4.86 -21.11
C GLY A 42 -4.70 3.47 -20.55
N ALA A 43 -5.92 3.20 -20.09
CA ALA A 43 -6.29 1.92 -19.48
C ALA A 43 -7.04 0.95 -20.43
N TYR A 44 -7.07 1.21 -21.74
CA TYR A 44 -7.75 0.36 -22.72
C TYR A 44 -6.76 -0.54 -23.48
N PRO A 45 -7.21 -1.67 -24.08
CA PRO A 45 -6.34 -2.53 -24.89
C PRO A 45 -5.55 -1.82 -25.99
N ARG A 46 -6.10 -0.74 -26.55
CA ARG A 46 -5.43 0.13 -27.54
C ARG A 46 -4.20 0.86 -26.99
N ASP A 47 -4.15 1.10 -25.68
CA ASP A 47 -3.10 1.87 -25.00
C ASP A 47 -1.96 0.97 -24.49
N LEU A 48 -2.11 -0.35 -24.60
CA LEU A 48 -1.08 -1.32 -24.22
C LEU A 48 0.19 -1.14 -25.08
N VAL A 49 1.36 -1.48 -24.52
CA VAL A 49 2.57 -1.57 -25.35
C VAL A 49 2.40 -2.68 -26.39
N TYR A 50 3.05 -2.55 -27.54
CA TYR A 50 2.84 -3.46 -28.69
C TYR A 50 2.97 -4.94 -28.32
N GLU A 51 4.01 -5.31 -27.55
CA GLU A 51 4.20 -6.70 -27.07
C GLU A 51 3.00 -7.21 -26.24
N GLN A 52 2.40 -6.35 -25.42
CA GLN A 52 1.21 -6.69 -24.63
C GLN A 52 -0.06 -6.77 -25.50
N LYS A 53 -0.14 -5.98 -26.59
CA LYS A 53 -1.23 -6.10 -27.58
C LYS A 53 -1.18 -7.47 -28.27
N VAL A 54 0.02 -7.97 -28.59
CA VAL A 54 0.21 -9.31 -29.16
C VAL A 54 -0.27 -10.38 -28.18
N GLU A 55 0.15 -10.32 -26.92
CA GLU A 55 -0.30 -11.27 -25.89
C GLU A 55 -1.81 -11.20 -25.62
N TYR A 56 -2.39 -10.00 -25.61
CA TYR A 56 -3.84 -9.82 -25.51
C TYR A 56 -4.58 -10.49 -26.67
N MET A 57 -4.08 -10.33 -27.91
CA MET A 57 -4.66 -11.00 -29.07
C MET A 57 -4.52 -12.52 -28.99
N ARG A 58 -3.39 -13.06 -28.52
CA ARG A 58 -3.22 -14.51 -28.29
C ARG A 58 -4.28 -15.04 -27.31
N LYS A 59 -4.46 -14.37 -26.17
CA LYS A 59 -5.51 -14.72 -25.20
C LYS A 59 -6.92 -14.59 -25.79
N SER A 60 -7.16 -13.62 -26.66
CA SER A 60 -8.43 -13.46 -27.38
C SER A 60 -8.70 -14.66 -28.29
N ILE A 61 -7.69 -15.14 -29.02
CA ILE A 61 -7.76 -16.33 -29.89
C ILE A 61 -8.03 -17.59 -29.07
N GLU A 62 -7.34 -17.79 -27.94
CA GLU A 62 -7.57 -18.92 -27.03
C GLU A 62 -8.99 -18.92 -26.47
N ALA A 63 -9.44 -17.77 -25.96
CA ALA A 63 -10.78 -17.62 -25.42
C ALA A 63 -11.85 -17.94 -26.46
N TYR A 64 -11.66 -17.51 -27.71
CA TYR A 64 -12.54 -17.89 -28.82
C TYR A 64 -12.51 -19.40 -29.08
N GLY A 65 -11.37 -20.07 -28.91
CA GLY A 65 -11.26 -21.53 -28.98
C GLY A 65 -12.19 -22.25 -28.01
N TYR A 66 -12.35 -21.71 -26.79
CA TYR A 66 -13.22 -22.28 -25.75
C TYR A 66 -14.70 -21.90 -25.95
N THR A 67 -14.99 -20.64 -26.26
CA THR A 67 -16.38 -20.14 -26.28
C THR A 67 -17.04 -20.22 -27.66
N LYS A 68 -16.23 -20.21 -28.73
CA LYS A 68 -16.66 -20.04 -30.13
C LYS A 68 -17.54 -18.81 -30.37
N ASP A 69 -17.43 -17.79 -29.49
CA ASP A 69 -18.21 -16.55 -29.57
C ASP A 69 -17.53 -15.54 -30.50
N ALA A 70 -18.04 -15.45 -31.74
CA ALA A 70 -17.52 -14.54 -32.75
C ALA A 70 -17.78 -13.06 -32.43
N ALA A 71 -18.87 -12.73 -31.73
CA ALA A 71 -19.20 -11.35 -31.41
C ALA A 71 -18.23 -10.79 -30.37
N GLN A 72 -17.93 -11.56 -29.32
CA GLN A 72 -16.92 -11.19 -28.32
C GLN A 72 -15.51 -11.17 -28.92
N ALA A 73 -15.20 -12.11 -29.81
CA ALA A 73 -13.92 -12.11 -30.54
C ALA A 73 -13.73 -10.84 -31.36
N LYS A 74 -14.77 -10.39 -32.07
CA LYS A 74 -14.76 -9.15 -32.87
C LYS A 74 -14.61 -7.90 -32.00
N LEU A 75 -15.31 -7.83 -30.87
CA LEU A 75 -15.18 -6.70 -29.93
C LEU A 75 -13.75 -6.56 -29.39
N ARG A 76 -13.11 -7.68 -29.03
CA ARG A 76 -11.72 -7.68 -28.57
C ARG A 76 -10.74 -7.32 -29.69
N TYR A 77 -11.01 -7.81 -30.90
CA TYR A 77 -10.25 -7.44 -32.08
C TYR A 77 -10.29 -5.92 -32.35
N ASP A 78 -11.50 -5.35 -32.35
CA ASP A 78 -11.73 -3.92 -32.61
C ASP A 78 -11.22 -3.01 -31.48
N SER A 79 -10.99 -3.56 -30.29
CA SER A 79 -10.36 -2.83 -29.19
C SER A 79 -8.87 -2.56 -29.39
N LEU A 80 -8.26 -3.15 -30.42
CA LEU A 80 -6.87 -2.94 -30.84
C LEU A 80 -6.85 -2.17 -32.18
N GLU A 81 -6.10 -1.07 -32.25
CA GLU A 81 -6.01 -0.27 -33.48
C GLU A 81 -5.17 -0.97 -34.58
N GLU A 82 -4.25 -1.85 -34.18
CA GLU A 82 -3.33 -2.58 -35.06
C GLU A 82 -3.67 -4.08 -35.17
N GLY A 83 -4.95 -4.44 -35.01
CA GLY A 83 -5.42 -5.83 -35.02
C GLY A 83 -4.92 -6.65 -36.21
N ASP A 84 -4.94 -6.09 -37.42
CA ASP A 84 -4.49 -6.77 -38.65
C ASP A 84 -2.99 -7.10 -38.61
N GLN A 85 -2.17 -6.16 -38.11
CA GLN A 85 -0.72 -6.33 -38.02
C GLN A 85 -0.36 -7.39 -36.98
N ILE A 86 -1.00 -7.31 -35.81
CA ILE A 86 -0.81 -8.27 -34.71
C ILE A 86 -1.23 -9.68 -35.15
N LEU A 87 -2.37 -9.80 -35.85
CA LEU A 87 -2.84 -11.09 -36.34
C LEU A 87 -1.88 -11.68 -37.37
N THR A 88 -1.32 -10.84 -38.26
CA THR A 88 -0.28 -11.26 -39.21
C THR A 88 0.96 -11.76 -38.49
N GLU A 89 1.42 -11.07 -37.44
CA GLU A 89 2.55 -11.51 -36.61
C GLU A 89 2.27 -12.86 -35.95
N ILE A 90 1.09 -13.04 -35.36
CA ILE A 90 0.69 -14.30 -34.71
C ILE A 90 0.61 -15.45 -35.72
N VAL A 91 0.19 -15.19 -36.96
CA VAL A 91 0.22 -16.20 -38.03
C VAL A 91 1.65 -16.63 -38.37
N GLN A 92 2.60 -15.70 -38.40
CA GLN A 92 4.02 -16.01 -38.66
C GLN A 92 4.70 -16.68 -37.47
N ASN A 93 4.29 -16.33 -36.24
CA ASN A 93 4.81 -16.88 -35.00
C ASN A 93 3.65 -17.34 -34.09
N PRO A 94 3.07 -18.53 -34.35
CA PRO A 94 1.90 -19.02 -33.63
C PRO A 94 2.17 -19.39 -32.17
N GLY A 95 3.44 -19.61 -31.80
CA GLY A 95 3.80 -20.07 -30.46
C GLY A 95 3.11 -21.39 -30.12
N THR A 96 2.33 -21.40 -29.04
CA THR A 96 1.53 -22.55 -28.57
C THR A 96 0.15 -22.65 -29.22
N LEU A 97 -0.28 -21.65 -29.99
CA LEU A 97 -1.61 -21.62 -30.58
C LEU A 97 -1.71 -22.57 -31.77
N PRO A 98 -2.76 -23.41 -31.86
CA PRO A 98 -2.95 -24.27 -33.02
C PRO A 98 -3.27 -23.42 -34.26
N PRO A 99 -2.59 -23.63 -35.41
CA PRO A 99 -2.80 -22.83 -36.62
C PRO A 99 -4.24 -22.82 -37.13
N SER A 100 -4.98 -23.92 -36.93
CA SER A 100 -6.40 -24.00 -37.27
C SER A 100 -7.25 -23.02 -36.46
N LEU A 101 -6.94 -22.82 -35.18
CA LEU A 101 -7.68 -21.88 -34.32
C LEU A 101 -7.41 -20.43 -34.71
N ILE A 102 -6.17 -20.10 -35.09
CA ILE A 102 -5.82 -18.77 -35.59
C ILE A 102 -6.62 -18.48 -36.88
N LEU A 103 -6.71 -19.46 -37.79
CA LEU A 103 -7.48 -19.33 -39.02
C LEU A 103 -8.99 -19.17 -38.74
N GLU A 104 -9.56 -19.98 -37.84
CA GLU A 104 -10.97 -19.85 -37.42
C GLU A 104 -11.25 -18.47 -36.80
N TYR A 105 -10.39 -18.00 -35.89
CA TYR A 105 -10.50 -16.68 -35.27
C TYR A 105 -10.40 -15.57 -36.32
N SER A 106 -9.41 -15.63 -37.21
CA SER A 106 -9.23 -14.64 -38.28
C SER A 106 -10.48 -14.52 -39.15
N THR A 107 -11.09 -15.65 -39.50
CA THR A 107 -12.32 -15.68 -40.30
C THR A 107 -13.50 -15.08 -39.52
N ALA A 108 -13.59 -15.35 -38.21
CA ALA A 108 -14.65 -14.84 -37.35
C ALA A 108 -14.59 -13.32 -37.13
N VAL A 109 -13.39 -12.74 -37.08
CA VAL A 109 -13.22 -11.30 -36.80
C VAL A 109 -13.05 -10.43 -38.05
N THR A 110 -12.54 -10.97 -39.15
CA THR A 110 -12.41 -10.25 -40.43
C THR A 110 -13.58 -10.51 -41.38
N GLY A 111 -14.30 -11.61 -41.18
CA GLY A 111 -15.49 -11.94 -41.95
C GLY A 111 -16.63 -10.96 -41.65
N THR A 112 -17.28 -10.46 -42.69
CA THR A 112 -18.48 -9.62 -42.59
C THR A 112 -19.69 -10.45 -42.14
N GLN A 113 -19.70 -10.99 -40.92
CA GLN A 113 -20.91 -11.56 -40.34
C GLN A 113 -21.61 -10.51 -39.48
N ALA A 114 -22.68 -10.00 -40.07
CA ALA A 114 -23.70 -9.21 -39.42
C ALA A 114 -24.30 -9.97 -38.23
N VAL A 115 -24.55 -9.20 -37.18
CA VAL A 115 -25.41 -9.48 -36.02
C VAL A 115 -26.54 -10.46 -36.36
N GLY A 116 -26.60 -11.58 -35.63
CA GLY A 116 -27.71 -12.51 -35.72
C GLY A 116 -27.50 -13.75 -34.87
N SER A 117 -27.95 -13.69 -33.61
CA SER A 117 -28.11 -14.88 -32.77
C SER A 117 -28.92 -15.97 -33.48
N PRO A 118 -28.61 -17.24 -33.20
CA PRO A 118 -29.65 -18.22 -32.98
C PRO A 118 -29.48 -18.81 -31.58
N LEU A 119 -30.23 -18.26 -30.63
CA LEU A 119 -30.56 -18.97 -29.39
C LEU A 119 -31.40 -20.19 -29.78
N THR A 120 -30.87 -21.39 -29.57
CA THR A 120 -31.70 -22.60 -29.52
C THR A 120 -32.31 -22.72 -28.12
N PRO A 121 -33.63 -22.92 -28.00
CA PRO A 121 -34.32 -22.92 -26.71
C PRO A 121 -34.21 -24.28 -26.02
N ILE A 122 -33.91 -24.29 -24.71
CA ILE A 122 -34.21 -25.43 -23.84
C ILE A 122 -35.67 -25.28 -23.39
N PRO A 123 -36.56 -26.25 -23.67
CA PRO A 123 -37.93 -26.23 -23.16
C PRO A 123 -37.96 -26.68 -21.70
N GLY A 124 -38.58 -25.88 -20.82
CA GLY A 124 -39.09 -26.40 -19.55
C GLY A 124 -38.83 -25.57 -18.31
N THR A 125 -39.24 -24.29 -18.27
CA THR A 125 -39.77 -23.66 -17.05
C THR A 125 -40.60 -22.41 -17.43
N PRO A 126 -41.92 -22.35 -17.15
CA PRO A 126 -42.71 -21.12 -17.24
C PRO A 126 -42.95 -20.50 -15.84
N PRO A 127 -43.52 -19.29 -15.68
CA PRO A 127 -42.78 -18.02 -15.72
C PRO A 127 -43.09 -17.10 -14.53
N VAL A 128 -42.16 -16.22 -14.12
CA VAL A 128 -42.52 -14.95 -13.45
C VAL A 128 -41.61 -13.82 -13.95
N THR A 129 -42.19 -13.05 -14.87
CA THR A 129 -42.10 -11.61 -15.18
C THR A 129 -41.59 -10.74 -14.01
N GLN A 130 -40.76 -9.71 -14.16
CA GLN A 130 -40.88 -8.43 -14.91
C GLN A 130 -39.63 -7.63 -14.43
N GLY A 131 -38.90 -6.78 -15.14
CA GLY A 131 -39.02 -6.14 -16.44
C GLY A 131 -38.16 -4.87 -16.35
N VAL A 132 -37.34 -4.58 -17.36
CA VAL A 132 -36.98 -3.19 -17.67
C VAL A 132 -36.79 -3.08 -19.17
N GLU A 133 -37.62 -2.22 -19.76
CA GLU A 133 -37.66 -1.85 -21.17
C GLU A 133 -36.37 -1.17 -21.63
N ALA A 134 -35.99 -1.49 -22.87
CA ALA A 134 -35.17 -0.64 -23.70
C ALA A 134 -36.01 0.54 -24.24
N THR A 135 -35.41 1.72 -24.34
CA THR A 135 -35.71 2.63 -25.45
C THR A 135 -34.48 3.44 -25.83
N LEU A 136 -34.35 3.56 -27.15
CA LEU A 136 -33.24 4.05 -27.94
C LEU A 136 -33.08 5.58 -27.89
N GLY A 137 -31.87 6.04 -28.19
CA GLY A 137 -31.63 7.44 -28.55
C GLY A 137 -30.24 7.64 -29.15
N VAL A 138 -30.11 7.35 -30.45
CA VAL A 138 -29.06 7.93 -31.31
C VAL A 138 -29.29 9.47 -31.36
N PRO A 139 -28.26 10.28 -31.65
CA PRO A 139 -28.10 10.67 -33.04
C PRO A 139 -26.64 10.75 -33.53
N ALA A 140 -26.55 10.60 -34.84
CA ALA A 140 -25.39 10.85 -35.68
C ALA A 140 -25.22 12.35 -35.99
N SER A 141 -24.13 12.65 -36.70
CA SER A 141 -23.75 13.93 -37.33
C SER A 141 -22.98 14.85 -36.39
N GLY A 142 -21.69 15.09 -36.58
CA GLY A 142 -21.11 15.57 -37.84
C GLY A 142 -21.05 17.08 -37.75
N THR A 143 -19.97 17.59 -37.15
CA THR A 143 -19.57 18.99 -37.21
C THR A 143 -18.05 19.00 -37.19
N VAL A 144 -17.50 19.43 -38.31
CA VAL A 144 -16.13 19.90 -38.45
C VAL A 144 -16.04 21.15 -37.58
N GLU A 145 -15.14 21.17 -36.61
CA GLU A 145 -14.78 22.39 -35.89
C GLU A 145 -13.25 22.46 -35.87
N GLU A 146 -12.75 23.50 -36.55
CA GLU A 146 -11.35 23.86 -36.70
C GLU A 146 -10.76 24.24 -35.33
N GLU A 147 -9.56 23.74 -35.03
CA GLU A 147 -8.59 24.53 -34.27
C GLU A 147 -7.76 25.37 -35.26
N PRO A 148 -7.11 26.51 -34.88
CA PRO A 148 -7.06 27.18 -33.56
C PRO A 148 -7.25 28.72 -33.66
N GLN A 149 -7.54 29.41 -32.55
CA GLN A 149 -6.92 30.71 -32.30
C GLN A 149 -6.79 31.07 -30.81
N GLU A 150 -5.52 31.16 -30.43
CA GLU A 150 -4.95 31.49 -29.14
C GLU A 150 -5.23 32.96 -28.77
N GLU A 151 -6.35 33.24 -28.11
CA GLU A 151 -6.49 34.48 -27.36
C GLU A 151 -5.92 34.27 -25.96
N ARG A 152 -4.66 34.69 -25.74
CA ARG A 152 -4.04 34.78 -24.42
C ARG A 152 -4.81 35.78 -23.57
N SER A 153 -5.88 35.29 -22.94
CA SER A 153 -6.66 36.04 -21.96
C SER A 153 -5.73 36.52 -20.86
N LEU A 154 -5.77 37.82 -20.58
CA LEU A 154 -4.94 38.51 -19.58
C LEU A 154 -4.97 37.83 -18.19
N LEU A 155 -5.99 37.00 -17.93
CA LEU A 155 -6.10 36.11 -16.77
C LEU A 155 -4.97 35.06 -16.67
N SER A 156 -4.49 34.49 -17.78
CA SER A 156 -3.38 33.52 -17.78
C SER A 156 -2.03 34.16 -17.44
N ILE A 157 -1.90 35.49 -17.53
CA ILE A 157 -0.70 36.23 -17.14
C ILE A 157 -0.87 36.87 -15.75
N LEU A 158 -2.06 37.33 -15.39
CA LEU A 158 -2.35 37.92 -14.08
C LEU A 158 -2.26 36.88 -12.94
N LEU A 159 -2.69 35.64 -13.18
CA LEU A 159 -2.67 34.58 -12.17
C LEU A 159 -1.25 34.18 -11.74
N PRO A 160 -0.29 33.90 -12.64
CA PRO A 160 1.08 33.59 -12.24
C PRO A 160 1.77 34.81 -11.60
N VAL A 161 1.49 36.03 -12.07
CA VAL A 161 2.05 37.25 -11.46
C VAL A 161 1.54 37.43 -10.03
N LEU A 162 0.25 37.21 -9.77
CA LEU A 162 -0.33 37.26 -8.43
C LEU A 162 0.23 36.15 -7.53
N CYS A 163 0.40 34.93 -8.05
CA CYS A 163 1.02 33.83 -7.32
C CYS A 163 2.47 34.14 -6.95
N VAL A 164 3.26 34.70 -7.87
CA VAL A 164 4.64 35.13 -7.59
C VAL A 164 4.68 36.26 -6.56
N LEU A 165 3.73 37.20 -6.62
CA LEU A 165 3.60 38.28 -5.63
C LEU A 165 3.28 37.73 -4.23
N LEU A 166 2.36 36.77 -4.14
CA LEU A 166 2.02 36.12 -2.87
C LEU A 166 3.19 35.28 -2.32
N LEU A 167 3.92 34.57 -3.19
CA LEU A 167 5.13 33.84 -2.80
C LEU A 167 6.25 34.80 -2.34
N ALA A 168 6.40 35.95 -2.99
CA ALA A 168 7.34 36.98 -2.57
C ALA A 168 6.98 37.56 -1.19
N ILE A 169 5.68 37.84 -0.95
CA ILE A 169 5.20 38.32 0.35
C ILE A 169 5.42 37.25 1.44
N ALA A 170 5.10 35.99 1.15
CA ALA A 170 5.35 34.87 2.07
C ALA A 170 6.84 34.70 2.37
N GLY A 171 7.69 34.81 1.36
CA GLY A 171 9.15 34.76 1.50
C GLY A 171 9.71 35.91 2.35
N VAL A 172 9.22 37.14 2.15
CA VAL A 172 9.60 38.31 2.96
C VAL A 172 9.14 38.15 4.41
N LEU A 173 7.92 37.65 4.64
CA LEU A 173 7.42 37.38 6.00
C LEU A 173 8.23 36.28 6.69
N ALA A 174 8.58 35.21 5.98
CA ALA A 174 9.45 34.14 6.49
C ALA A 174 10.87 34.66 6.80
N TRP A 175 11.43 35.51 5.94
CA TRP A 175 12.73 36.13 6.16
C TRP A 175 12.74 37.05 7.40
N LEU A 176 11.72 37.90 7.56
CA LEU A 176 11.56 38.74 8.75
C LEU A 176 11.34 37.91 10.02
N PHE A 177 10.64 36.78 9.93
CA PHE A 177 10.42 35.85 11.03
C PHE A 177 11.73 35.18 11.47
N ILE A 178 12.55 34.70 10.52
CA ILE A 178 13.86 34.11 10.79
C ILE A 178 14.84 35.15 11.36
N GLN A 179 14.81 36.38 10.85
CA GLN A 179 15.68 37.45 11.33
C GLN A 179 15.31 37.91 12.75
N ARG A 180 14.03 37.86 13.11
CA ARG A 180 13.54 38.14 14.46
C ARG A 180 13.84 36.99 15.43
N SER A 181 13.79 35.75 14.97
CA SER A 181 14.23 34.56 15.72
C SER A 181 15.76 34.54 15.95
N ARG A 182 16.57 34.98 14.98
CA ARG A 182 18.03 35.11 15.15
C ARG A 182 18.46 36.17 16.17
N LYS A 183 17.61 37.16 16.49
CA LYS A 183 17.89 38.13 17.56
C LYS A 183 17.48 37.62 18.95
N SER A 184 16.80 36.48 19.04
CA SER A 184 16.38 35.87 20.32
C SER A 184 16.78 34.41 20.51
N SER A 185 17.69 33.88 19.70
CA SER A 185 18.13 32.49 19.83
C SER A 185 19.65 32.43 19.85
N GLY A 186 20.18 32.27 21.07
CA GLY A 186 21.29 31.36 21.24
C GLY A 186 20.89 30.03 20.60
N GLU A 187 21.76 29.59 19.70
CA GLU A 187 22.05 28.21 19.32
C GLU A 187 20.98 27.18 19.71
N GLU A 188 20.12 26.84 18.75
CA GLU A 188 19.60 25.48 18.64
C GLU A 188 19.19 25.22 17.20
N THR A 189 19.88 24.24 16.63
CA THR A 189 19.80 23.76 15.27
C THR A 189 18.57 22.85 15.15
N THR A 190 17.76 23.10 14.13
CA THR A 190 16.78 22.22 13.45
C THR A 190 16.64 20.77 14.00
N PRO A 191 15.45 20.34 14.46
CA PRO A 191 15.18 18.93 14.72
C PRO A 191 14.68 18.28 13.42
N VAL A 192 15.61 18.02 12.51
CA VAL A 192 15.52 16.89 11.58
C VAL A 192 16.82 16.12 11.83
N VAL A 193 16.71 14.82 12.08
CA VAL A 193 17.68 13.96 12.78
C VAL A 193 17.55 14.00 14.32
N GLN A 194 16.38 13.57 14.80
CA GLN A 194 16.28 12.85 16.06
C GLN A 194 15.52 11.56 15.78
N ALA A 195 16.25 10.55 15.27
CA ALA A 195 15.99 9.21 15.75
C ALA A 195 16.09 9.28 17.28
N PRO A 196 15.11 8.77 18.05
CA PRO A 196 15.20 8.88 19.49
C PRO A 196 16.50 8.21 19.94
N ASP A 197 17.27 8.91 20.79
CA ASP A 197 18.50 8.45 21.42
C ASP A 197 18.31 7.16 22.29
N THR A 198 17.11 6.55 22.26
CA THR A 198 16.81 5.22 22.78
C THR A 198 17.28 4.09 21.84
N VAL A 199 17.37 4.32 20.52
CA VAL A 199 17.92 3.29 19.58
C VAL A 199 19.43 3.16 19.73
N ARG A 200 20.13 4.22 20.18
CA ARG A 200 21.58 4.20 20.43
C ARG A 200 21.98 3.61 21.78
N SER A 201 21.03 3.43 22.69
CA SER A 201 21.27 2.85 24.02
C SER A 201 20.81 1.39 24.14
N ALA A 202 20.18 0.82 23.10
CA ALA A 202 20.08 -0.62 22.95
C ALA A 202 21.49 -1.20 22.74
N THR A 203 22.05 -1.74 23.82
CA THR A 203 23.30 -2.50 23.74
C THR A 203 22.97 -3.82 23.04
N TRP A 204 23.36 -3.93 21.78
CA TRP A 204 23.34 -5.19 21.04
C TRP A 204 23.98 -6.28 21.90
N THR A 205 23.35 -7.46 21.94
CA THR A 205 23.95 -8.58 22.64
C THR A 205 25.27 -8.93 21.95
N ASP A 206 26.38 -8.76 22.66
CA ASP A 206 27.68 -9.15 22.15
C ASP A 206 27.80 -10.68 22.21
N TYR A 207 27.53 -11.34 21.08
CA TYR A 207 27.72 -12.77 20.91
C TYR A 207 29.19 -13.17 20.74
N SER A 208 30.17 -12.27 20.96
CA SER A 208 31.62 -12.57 20.86
C SER A 208 32.18 -13.43 22.00
N THR A 209 31.33 -14.13 22.75
CA THR A 209 31.79 -15.07 23.80
C THR A 209 32.33 -16.34 23.13
N PRO A 210 33.56 -16.81 23.44
CA PRO A 210 34.10 -18.01 22.84
C PRO A 210 33.21 -19.23 23.11
N GLY A 211 32.54 -19.74 22.07
CA GLY A 211 31.70 -20.95 22.13
C GLY A 211 30.24 -20.77 21.72
N VAL A 212 29.76 -19.54 21.48
CA VAL A 212 28.44 -19.28 20.88
C VAL A 212 28.64 -18.95 19.41
N GLU A 213 28.00 -19.70 18.52
CA GLU A 213 28.02 -19.40 17.08
C GLU A 213 27.40 -18.01 16.86
N SER A 214 28.03 -17.18 16.03
CA SER A 214 27.50 -15.84 15.76
C SER A 214 26.27 -15.94 14.85
N PRO A 215 25.21 -15.17 15.11
CA PRO A 215 24.02 -15.18 14.25
C PRO A 215 24.39 -14.69 12.84
N ILE A 216 23.73 -15.27 11.84
CA ILE A 216 23.87 -14.86 10.43
C ILE A 216 23.19 -13.53 10.14
N ALA A 217 22.19 -13.16 10.95
CA ALA A 217 21.49 -11.90 10.87
C ALA A 217 21.05 -11.42 12.26
N GLN A 218 21.11 -10.10 12.48
CA GLN A 218 20.60 -9.45 13.68
C GLN A 218 19.80 -8.21 13.29
N PHE A 219 18.60 -8.08 13.84
CA PHE A 219 17.69 -6.96 13.59
C PHE A 219 17.15 -6.40 14.90
N LEU A 220 16.68 -5.15 14.85
CA LEU A 220 16.05 -4.50 15.98
C LEU A 220 14.69 -3.95 15.53
N ALA A 221 13.62 -4.48 16.11
CA ALA A 221 12.26 -3.98 15.91
C ALA A 221 11.90 -3.06 17.08
N SER A 222 11.37 -1.87 16.80
CA SER A 222 11.09 -0.86 17.82
C SER A 222 9.73 -0.22 17.61
N TYR A 223 8.76 -0.64 18.40
CA TYR A 223 7.43 -0.04 18.45
C TYR A 223 7.36 1.10 19.48
N LYS A 224 6.58 2.12 19.15
CA LYS A 224 6.13 3.16 20.07
C LYS A 224 4.67 3.49 19.85
N VAL A 225 3.94 3.79 20.93
CA VAL A 225 2.54 4.21 20.86
C VAL A 225 2.35 5.38 19.89
N GLY A 226 1.33 5.28 19.04
CA GLY A 226 1.13 6.19 17.91
C GLY A 226 1.47 5.58 16.55
N ASP A 227 2.27 4.50 16.52
CA ASP A 227 2.54 3.75 15.30
C ASP A 227 1.45 2.68 15.05
N ASP A 228 0.31 3.13 14.55
CA ASP A 228 -0.89 2.28 14.38
C ASP A 228 -0.80 1.29 13.19
N LEU A 229 0.30 1.35 12.44
CA LEU A 229 0.60 0.53 11.26
C LEU A 229 1.91 -0.26 11.42
N PHE A 230 2.44 -0.37 12.64
CA PHE A 230 3.68 -1.09 12.91
C PHE A 230 3.64 -2.54 12.42
N ASP A 231 4.54 -2.86 11.48
CA ASP A 231 4.72 -4.16 10.84
C ASP A 231 6.12 -4.22 10.21
N ASP A 232 7.13 -4.50 11.04
CA ASP A 232 8.53 -4.58 10.61
C ASP A 232 8.82 -5.96 10.01
N SER A 233 9.42 -5.99 8.82
CA SER A 233 9.88 -7.21 8.16
C SER A 233 11.33 -7.11 7.71
N PHE A 234 12.07 -8.22 7.85
CA PHE A 234 13.49 -8.31 7.59
C PHE A 234 13.84 -9.56 6.80
N SER A 235 14.50 -9.39 5.65
CA SER A 235 15.02 -10.50 4.85
C SER A 235 16.27 -11.12 5.49
N ILE A 236 16.35 -12.44 5.50
CA ILE A 236 17.47 -13.22 6.00
C ILE A 236 18.21 -13.79 4.80
N ASP A 237 19.39 -13.23 4.53
CA ASP A 237 20.27 -13.68 3.45
C ASP A 237 21.53 -14.35 4.04
N SER A 238 22.05 -15.34 3.32
CA SER A 238 23.36 -15.92 3.61
C SER A 238 24.49 -14.89 3.39
N PRO A 239 25.69 -15.11 3.93
CA PRO A 239 26.87 -14.29 3.62
C PRO A 239 27.22 -14.22 2.12
N SER A 240 26.75 -15.19 1.32
CA SER A 240 26.87 -15.21 -0.14
C SER A 240 25.78 -14.44 -0.89
N GLY A 241 24.77 -13.90 -0.19
CA GLY A 241 23.63 -13.16 -0.77
C GLY A 241 22.49 -14.05 -1.28
N GLU A 242 22.48 -15.35 -0.97
CA GLU A 242 21.33 -16.21 -1.20
C GLU A 242 20.26 -15.99 -0.12
N PHE A 243 19.02 -15.78 -0.55
CA PHE A 243 17.85 -15.69 0.33
C PHE A 243 17.58 -17.02 1.05
N LEU A 244 17.56 -16.97 2.39
CA LEU A 244 17.31 -18.11 3.29
C LEU A 244 15.90 -18.06 3.90
N GLY A 245 15.36 -16.87 4.14
CA GLY A 245 14.06 -16.70 4.78
C GLY A 245 13.74 -15.24 5.10
N GLU A 246 12.70 -15.03 5.89
CA GLU A 246 12.26 -13.71 6.32
C GLU A 246 11.74 -13.79 7.76
N CYS A 247 11.95 -12.75 8.56
CA CYS A 247 11.36 -12.65 9.89
C CYS A 247 10.83 -11.25 10.14
N GLY A 248 9.86 -11.13 11.04
CA GLY A 248 9.25 -9.83 11.33
C GLY A 248 8.50 -9.78 12.64
N VAL A 249 8.06 -8.56 12.96
CA VAL A 249 7.24 -8.23 14.13
C VAL A 249 6.11 -7.31 13.71
N GLY A 250 4.88 -7.75 13.94
CA GLY A 250 3.67 -6.98 13.60
C GLY A 250 2.72 -6.82 14.78
N ILE A 251 1.80 -5.85 14.68
CA ILE A 251 0.69 -5.72 15.63
C ILE A 251 -0.27 -6.90 15.45
N SER A 252 -0.44 -7.70 16.50
CA SER A 252 -1.39 -8.81 16.47
C SER A 252 -2.77 -8.40 17.00
N ASP A 253 -2.84 -7.57 18.04
CA ASP A 253 -4.13 -7.16 18.62
C ASP A 253 -4.05 -5.84 19.39
N THR A 254 -5.22 -5.22 19.59
CA THR A 254 -5.38 -3.94 20.29
C THR A 254 -6.48 -4.01 21.33
N ILE A 255 -6.43 -3.13 22.34
CA ILE A 255 -7.42 -3.07 23.41
C ILE A 255 -8.16 -1.74 23.43
N GLY A 256 -9.48 -1.81 23.61
CA GLY A 256 -10.34 -0.64 23.70
C GLY A 256 -10.59 0.02 22.34
N VAL A 257 -10.94 1.30 22.37
CA VAL A 257 -11.24 2.10 21.18
C VAL A 257 -10.57 3.48 21.30
N GLY A 258 -10.26 4.09 20.16
CA GLY A 258 -9.67 5.44 20.07
C GLY A 258 -8.29 5.45 19.41
N ASP A 259 -7.86 6.67 19.05
CA ASP A 259 -6.55 6.94 18.46
C ASP A 259 -5.63 7.62 19.49
N PRO A 260 -4.34 7.24 19.57
CA PRO A 260 -3.72 6.14 18.82
C PRO A 260 -4.19 4.75 19.31
N LYS A 261 -4.05 3.74 18.45
CA LYS A 261 -4.40 2.36 18.80
C LYS A 261 -3.54 1.88 19.96
N LYS A 262 -4.19 1.29 20.94
CA LYS A 262 -3.54 0.70 22.12
C LYS A 262 -3.19 -0.75 21.84
N VAL A 263 -1.98 -0.99 21.36
CA VAL A 263 -1.50 -2.34 21.01
C VAL A 263 -1.32 -3.18 22.28
N THR A 264 -1.94 -4.36 22.32
CA THR A 264 -1.92 -5.26 23.49
C THR A 264 -1.12 -6.54 23.24
N ALA A 265 -0.85 -6.87 21.97
CA ALA A 265 -0.04 -8.02 21.58
C ALA A 265 0.65 -7.78 20.23
N PHE A 266 1.85 -8.34 20.09
CA PHE A 266 2.62 -8.41 18.85
C PHE A 266 2.73 -9.85 18.37
N GLU A 267 2.84 -10.06 17.07
CA GLU A 267 3.22 -11.34 16.49
C GLU A 267 4.65 -11.26 15.99
N VAL A 268 5.45 -12.24 16.41
CA VAL A 268 6.81 -12.47 15.94
C VAL A 268 6.75 -13.70 15.06
N TRP A 269 7.22 -13.59 13.83
CA TRP A 269 7.10 -14.67 12.86
C TRP A 269 8.44 -14.94 12.16
N LEU A 270 8.61 -16.20 11.76
CA LEU A 270 9.77 -16.68 11.01
C LEU A 270 9.28 -17.52 9.83
N PHE A 271 9.68 -17.09 8.63
CA PHE A 271 9.54 -17.82 7.38
C PHE A 271 10.91 -18.36 6.95
N ASP A 272 10.95 -19.61 6.55
CA ASP A 272 12.14 -20.30 6.04
C ASP A 272 11.84 -20.77 4.62
N LYS A 273 12.74 -20.48 3.68
CA LYS A 273 12.60 -20.89 2.27
C LYS A 273 12.44 -22.41 2.10
N ASN A 274 13.00 -23.21 3.01
CA ASN A 274 12.94 -24.67 2.99
C ASN A 274 11.76 -25.22 3.80
N ASP A 275 10.97 -24.35 4.45
CA ASP A 275 9.80 -24.74 5.22
C ASP A 275 8.51 -24.19 4.59
N ILE A 276 7.47 -25.02 4.54
CA ILE A 276 6.19 -24.64 3.93
C ILE A 276 5.28 -23.87 4.91
N GLN A 277 5.65 -23.82 6.19
CA GLN A 277 4.87 -23.14 7.22
C GLN A 277 5.69 -22.01 7.83
N THR A 278 5.03 -20.87 8.02
CA THR A 278 5.54 -19.79 8.87
C THR A 278 5.29 -20.16 10.32
N VAL A 279 6.32 -20.07 11.15
CA VAL A 279 6.20 -20.22 12.60
C VAL A 279 5.89 -18.86 13.19
N THR A 280 4.87 -18.79 14.05
CA THR A 280 4.45 -17.52 14.67
C THR A 280 4.26 -17.70 16.17
N LYS A 281 4.82 -16.76 16.94
CA LYS A 281 4.57 -16.59 18.38
C LYS A 281 3.92 -15.24 18.63
N VAL A 282 2.98 -15.21 19.56
CA VAL A 282 2.26 -13.99 19.92
C VAL A 282 2.75 -13.49 21.28
N VAL A 283 3.48 -12.38 21.27
CA VAL A 283 4.02 -11.72 22.46
C VAL A 283 2.96 -10.78 23.03
N MET A 284 2.47 -11.08 24.23
CA MET A 284 1.32 -10.44 24.85
C MET A 284 1.72 -9.55 26.01
N SER A 285 0.99 -8.44 26.20
CA SER A 285 1.01 -7.68 27.45
C SER A 285 0.61 -8.55 28.64
N ALA A 286 1.06 -8.19 29.84
CA ALA A 286 0.74 -8.93 31.06
C ALA A 286 -0.78 -9.08 31.26
N HIS A 287 -1.57 -8.04 30.99
CA HIS A 287 -3.02 -8.12 31.05
C HIS A 287 -3.60 -9.10 30.00
N ALA A 288 -3.13 -9.05 28.76
CA ALA A 288 -3.62 -9.93 27.69
C ALA A 288 -3.30 -11.40 27.99
N PHE A 289 -2.11 -11.68 28.52
CA PHE A 289 -1.67 -13.03 28.85
C PHE A 289 -2.45 -13.64 30.03
N ASN A 290 -2.80 -12.82 31.02
CA ASN A 290 -3.55 -13.25 32.21
C ASN A 290 -5.08 -13.27 32.00
N ASN A 291 -5.58 -12.68 30.91
CA ASN A 291 -7.00 -12.71 30.56
C ASN A 291 -7.31 -13.90 29.64
N LEU A 292 -8.01 -14.90 30.16
CA LEU A 292 -8.33 -16.14 29.43
C LEU A 292 -9.00 -15.88 28.07
N ALA A 293 -9.91 -14.91 27.98
CA ALA A 293 -10.64 -14.62 26.75
C ALA A 293 -9.73 -14.01 25.66
N ILE A 294 -8.82 -13.11 26.05
CA ILE A 294 -7.88 -12.49 25.12
C ILE A 294 -6.84 -13.53 24.67
N ARG A 295 -6.26 -14.25 25.64
CA ARG A 295 -5.27 -15.30 25.37
C ARG A 295 -5.79 -16.37 24.42
N GLN A 296 -6.99 -16.92 24.66
CA GLN A 296 -7.58 -17.94 23.77
C GLN A 296 -7.81 -17.44 22.34
N ARG A 297 -8.20 -16.16 22.18
CA ARG A 297 -8.33 -15.55 20.85
C ARG A 297 -6.99 -15.47 20.14
N LEU A 298 -5.93 -15.11 20.86
CA LEU A 298 -4.59 -14.94 20.32
C LEU A 298 -3.86 -16.27 20.09
N GLU A 299 -4.18 -17.32 20.84
CA GLU A 299 -3.68 -18.69 20.62
C GLU A 299 -4.03 -19.22 19.22
N ALA A 300 -5.09 -18.70 18.59
CA ALA A 300 -5.44 -19.04 17.21
C ALA A 300 -4.49 -18.41 16.16
N LYS A 301 -3.71 -17.39 16.54
CA LYS A 301 -2.75 -16.69 15.66
C LYS A 301 -1.32 -17.20 15.79
N GLY A 302 -0.97 -17.73 16.95
CA GLY A 302 0.36 -18.27 17.24
C GLY A 302 0.50 -18.66 18.71
N GLU A 303 1.65 -19.24 19.06
CA GLU A 303 1.88 -19.67 20.44
C GLU A 303 2.04 -18.45 21.38
N PRO A 304 1.29 -18.40 22.49
CA PRO A 304 1.29 -17.25 23.39
C PRO A 304 2.56 -17.17 24.23
N VAL A 305 3.19 -15.99 24.24
CA VAL A 305 4.36 -15.66 25.06
C VAL A 305 4.10 -14.37 25.84
N MET A 306 4.55 -14.30 27.10
CA MET A 306 4.43 -13.09 27.92
C MET A 306 5.58 -12.12 27.63
N SER A 307 5.27 -10.81 27.53
CA SER A 307 6.27 -9.76 27.33
C SER A 307 6.99 -9.37 28.63
N GLU A 308 7.89 -10.23 29.10
CA GLU A 308 8.77 -9.89 30.23
C GLU A 308 10.09 -9.29 29.72
N PRO A 309 10.69 -8.32 30.44
CA PRO A 309 12.04 -7.84 30.12
C PRO A 309 13.04 -9.00 30.10
N ASN A 310 13.86 -9.08 29.05
CA ASN A 310 14.79 -10.19 28.77
C ASN A 310 14.15 -11.55 28.50
N ALA A 311 12.84 -11.64 28.29
CA ALA A 311 12.25 -12.87 27.80
C ALA A 311 12.82 -13.23 26.42
N GLU A 312 13.10 -14.53 26.25
CA GLU A 312 13.53 -15.10 24.98
C GLU A 312 12.35 -15.79 24.28
N ILE A 313 12.18 -15.48 23.01
CA ILE A 313 11.13 -15.97 22.13
C ILE A 313 11.83 -16.76 21.02
N ILE A 314 11.78 -18.09 21.10
CA ILE A 314 12.52 -18.98 20.20
C ILE A 314 11.59 -19.54 19.13
N LEU A 315 11.84 -19.25 17.86
CA LEU A 315 11.11 -19.81 16.72
C LEU A 315 12.05 -20.74 15.95
N ASP A 316 11.65 -22.00 15.80
CA ASP A 316 12.41 -23.03 15.11
C ASP A 316 11.71 -23.44 13.82
N THR A 317 12.42 -23.38 12.70
CA THR A 317 12.00 -24.01 11.43
C THR A 317 12.91 -25.21 11.13
N GLN A 318 12.83 -25.70 9.89
CA GLN A 318 13.72 -26.75 9.40
C GLN A 318 15.19 -26.34 9.36
N THR A 319 15.52 -25.16 8.84
CA THR A 319 16.90 -24.72 8.59
C THR A 319 17.31 -23.45 9.31
N LEU A 320 16.37 -22.74 9.95
CA LEU A 320 16.62 -21.51 10.68
C LEU A 320 16.11 -21.61 12.12
N GLN A 321 16.82 -20.93 13.02
CA GLN A 321 16.36 -20.65 14.37
C GLN A 321 16.42 -19.14 14.59
N LEU A 322 15.29 -18.55 14.99
CA LEU A 322 15.20 -17.15 15.40
C LEU A 322 15.05 -17.07 16.92
N VAL A 323 15.89 -16.28 17.57
CA VAL A 323 15.74 -15.90 18.98
C VAL A 323 15.43 -14.42 19.04
N GLY A 324 14.21 -14.10 19.48
CA GLY A 324 13.79 -12.75 19.83
C GLY A 324 14.02 -12.48 21.31
N ARG A 325 14.78 -11.44 21.66
CA ARG A 325 15.00 -11.02 23.04
C ARG A 325 14.32 -9.69 23.31
N VAL A 326 13.46 -9.64 24.31
CA VAL A 326 12.79 -8.40 24.74
C VAL A 326 13.81 -7.49 25.41
N VAL A 327 14.21 -6.41 24.73
CA VAL A 327 15.20 -5.45 25.22
C VAL A 327 14.56 -4.43 26.14
N ASP A 328 13.41 -3.90 25.73
CA ASP A 328 12.65 -2.92 26.49
C ASP A 328 11.15 -3.17 26.34
N VAL A 329 10.44 -3.01 27.45
CA VAL A 329 8.98 -3.06 27.49
C VAL A 329 8.51 -2.01 28.46
N SER A 330 7.64 -1.13 27.98
CA SER A 330 6.94 -0.18 28.84
C SER A 330 5.45 -0.20 28.52
N TYR A 331 4.63 -0.05 29.54
CA TYR A 331 3.19 -0.03 29.41
C TYR A 331 2.65 1.39 29.51
N GLY A 332 1.66 1.69 28.67
CA GLY A 332 1.00 2.98 28.69
C GLY A 332 0.09 3.14 29.91
N GLN A 333 -0.05 4.38 30.37
CA GLN A 333 -0.91 4.76 31.49
C GLN A 333 -2.18 5.45 31.00
N GLY A 334 -3.30 5.26 31.70
CA GLY A 334 -4.52 6.01 31.43
C GLY A 334 -5.79 5.28 31.85
N ALA A 335 -6.83 5.41 31.03
CA ALA A 335 -8.16 4.83 31.30
C ALA A 335 -8.29 3.34 30.93
N ALA A 336 -7.25 2.73 30.35
CA ALA A 336 -7.24 1.29 30.08
C ALA A 336 -6.77 0.54 31.35
N PRO A 337 -7.05 -0.78 31.46
CA PRO A 337 -6.51 -1.58 32.56
C PRO A 337 -4.98 -1.48 32.65
N ASP A 338 -4.45 -1.66 33.86
CA ASP A 338 -3.01 -1.65 34.06
C ASP A 338 -2.32 -2.73 33.22
N GLU A 339 -1.13 -2.40 32.70
CA GLU A 339 -0.30 -3.31 31.89
C GLU A 339 -1.04 -3.92 30.68
N SER A 340 -2.00 -3.17 30.13
CA SER A 340 -2.86 -3.66 29.04
C SER A 340 -2.41 -3.32 27.64
N TYR A 341 -1.55 -2.33 27.48
CA TYR A 341 -1.05 -1.92 26.18
C TYR A 341 0.35 -1.32 26.29
N PHE A 342 1.12 -1.45 25.22
CA PHE A 342 2.51 -1.02 25.17
C PHE A 342 2.61 0.48 24.87
N ASP A 343 3.48 1.19 25.60
CA ASP A 343 3.93 2.54 25.26
C ASP A 343 5.20 2.49 24.38
N SER A 344 6.15 1.62 24.76
CA SER A 344 7.29 1.20 23.94
C SER A 344 7.47 -0.31 24.02
N PHE A 345 7.94 -0.90 22.92
CA PHE A 345 8.37 -2.29 22.86
C PHE A 345 9.55 -2.42 21.91
N ILE A 346 10.68 -2.93 22.41
CA ILE A 346 11.90 -3.14 21.62
C ILE A 346 12.28 -4.61 21.68
N LEU A 347 12.42 -5.22 20.51
CA LEU A 347 12.77 -6.61 20.34
C LEU A 347 14.03 -6.73 19.48
N GLU A 348 15.06 -7.38 20.02
CA GLU A 348 16.24 -7.79 19.27
C GLU A 348 15.98 -9.17 18.66
N LEU A 349 16.13 -9.30 17.35
CA LEU A 349 15.95 -10.54 16.61
C LEU A 349 17.32 -11.04 16.18
N SER A 350 17.68 -12.27 16.53
CA SER A 350 18.93 -12.91 16.11
C SER A 350 18.63 -14.24 15.44
N VAL A 351 19.22 -14.48 14.26
CA VAL A 351 18.93 -15.68 13.45
C VAL A 351 20.18 -16.52 13.27
N TRP A 352 20.06 -17.83 13.44
CA TRP A 352 21.09 -18.83 13.18
C TRP A 352 20.63 -19.87 12.16
N PRO A 353 21.56 -20.42 11.35
CA PRO A 353 21.31 -21.64 10.61
C PRO A 353 21.30 -22.84 11.57
N LYS A 354 20.56 -23.89 11.23
CA LYS A 354 20.37 -25.08 12.06
C LYS A 354 20.99 -26.34 11.47
#